data_AF-A0A7W0VI82-F1
#
_entry.id   AF-A0A7W0VI82-F1
#
_cell.length_a   1.000
_cell.length_b   1.000
_cell.length_c   1.000
_cell.angle_alpha   90.00
_cell.angle_beta   90.00
_cell.angle_gamma   90.00
#
_symmetry.space_group_name_H-M   'P 1'
#
loop_
_entity.id
_entity.type
_entity.pdbx_description
1 polymer ?
#
loop_
_entity_poly.entity_id
_entity_poly.type
_entity_poly.pdbx_seq_one_letter_code
_entity_poly.pdbx_strand_id
1 'polypeptide(L)'
;RKLDLPKLEGQIGPEKVGTRVNKSGVNLNRDYMRQASTEMRQLQSRVVQVWEPELTIDTHATNGSVHRYAMTYDIPHTVASGRPEPIAFMRSKVMPVVTAALEKTHSLLAGWYGNFVEDERALDARRDADPTSPVSEGWMTYPHNPRFGSNYRGLSNRLDLLLECYSYLTFADRVRTTYATILEALTYVATHPDDVMQVVAASRAPRDQIAVRYKLEAFDELIEIATRTPRTLDGAPSTVKIRYYSNFIGTTVIDRPAAYIVPANVAEHLERHRLRTEPVSGSREVEVATVTGFDTEGGRKILEAAQVGDLQVEWKRATRAVPADARRVRTDNPLGAVAVYLCEPESDDGVIENGLITPPGLGAEFPIWRTD
;
A
#
# COMPACT_ATOMS: atom_id res chain seq x y z
N ARG A 1 -19.26 1.88 -24.16
CA ARG A 1 -19.32 0.72 -23.20
C ARG A 1 -19.08 1.28 -21.79
N LYS A 2 -19.93 0.95 -20.81
CA LYS A 2 -19.77 1.37 -19.41
C LYS A 2 -19.05 0.25 -18.64
N LEU A 3 -18.10 0.58 -17.77
CA LEU A 3 -17.59 -0.40 -16.80
C LEU A 3 -18.66 -0.63 -15.73
N ASP A 4 -19.03 -1.89 -15.54
CA ASP A 4 -19.69 -2.34 -14.31
C ASP A 4 -18.55 -2.59 -13.31
N LEU A 5 -18.20 -1.55 -12.55
CA LEU A 5 -17.12 -1.57 -11.58
C LEU A 5 -17.36 -2.61 -10.45
N PRO A 6 -18.58 -2.79 -9.92
CA PRO A 6 -18.86 -3.88 -8.97
C PRO A 6 -18.58 -5.28 -9.51
N LYS A 7 -18.87 -5.53 -10.80
CA LYS A 7 -18.62 -6.84 -11.44
C LYS A 7 -17.28 -6.92 -12.17
N LEU A 8 -16.56 -5.80 -12.28
CA LEU A 8 -15.37 -5.64 -13.13
C LEU A 8 -15.62 -6.00 -14.60
N GLU A 9 -16.86 -5.82 -15.08
CA GLU A 9 -17.25 -6.11 -16.45
C GLU A 9 -17.19 -4.85 -17.32
N GLY A 10 -17.00 -5.01 -18.63
CA GLY A 10 -16.97 -3.88 -19.57
C GLY A 10 -15.57 -3.44 -20.01
N GLN A 11 -14.51 -3.98 -19.40
CA GLN A 11 -13.14 -3.77 -19.86
C GLN A 11 -12.95 -4.30 -21.29
N ILE A 12 -12.09 -3.64 -22.07
CA ILE A 12 -11.75 -4.10 -23.43
C ILE A 12 -10.59 -5.10 -23.33
N GLY A 13 -10.80 -6.15 -22.53
CA GLY A 13 -9.88 -7.23 -22.15
C GLY A 13 -9.37 -8.09 -23.33
N PRO A 14 -8.34 -8.93 -23.13
CA PRO A 14 -8.12 -10.08 -24.02
C PRO A 14 -9.32 -11.03 -23.99
N GLU A 15 -9.45 -11.92 -24.99
CA GLU A 15 -10.57 -12.87 -25.10
C GLU A 15 -10.72 -13.78 -23.87
N LYS A 16 -9.60 -14.10 -23.21
CA LYS A 16 -9.56 -14.88 -21.98
C LYS A 16 -8.90 -14.06 -20.88
N VAL A 17 -9.62 -13.87 -19.79
CA VAL A 17 -9.11 -13.25 -18.56
C VAL A 17 -9.23 -14.24 -17.41
N GLY A 18 -8.30 -14.16 -16.47
CA GLY A 18 -8.39 -14.89 -15.20
C GLY A 18 -9.33 -14.21 -14.21
N THR A 19 -9.32 -14.69 -12.98
CA THR A 19 -10.03 -14.08 -11.85
C THR A 19 -9.10 -13.13 -11.07
N ARG A 20 -9.68 -12.10 -10.43
CA ARG A 20 -8.95 -11.17 -9.56
C ARG A 20 -8.32 -11.86 -8.36
N VAL A 21 -9.02 -12.84 -7.79
CA VAL A 21 -8.54 -13.69 -6.70
C VAL A 21 -8.00 -15.00 -7.25
N ASN A 22 -7.08 -15.63 -6.54
CA ASN A 22 -6.64 -16.98 -6.87
C ASN A 22 -7.75 -18.01 -6.58
N LYS A 23 -7.48 -19.30 -6.86
CA LYS A 23 -8.45 -20.39 -6.64
C LYS A 23 -8.95 -20.51 -5.19
N SER A 24 -8.16 -20.06 -4.22
CA SER A 24 -8.50 -20.06 -2.80
C SER A 24 -9.25 -18.79 -2.36
N GLY A 25 -9.60 -17.89 -3.28
CA GLY A 25 -10.28 -16.63 -2.98
C GLY A 25 -9.37 -15.54 -2.42
N VAL A 26 -8.04 -15.72 -2.46
CA VAL A 26 -7.08 -14.73 -1.95
C VAL A 26 -6.80 -13.69 -3.04
N ASN A 27 -6.98 -12.41 -2.71
CA ASN A 27 -6.47 -11.31 -3.52
C ASN A 27 -4.98 -11.14 -3.25
N LEU A 28 -4.12 -11.50 -4.20
CA LEU A 28 -2.67 -11.46 -4.02
C LEU A 28 -2.15 -10.04 -3.76
N ASN A 29 -2.80 -9.00 -4.31
CA ASN A 29 -2.46 -7.60 -4.03
C ASN A 29 -3.13 -7.06 -2.74
N ARG A 30 -3.48 -7.97 -1.82
CA ARG A 30 -3.86 -7.72 -0.41
C ARG A 30 -3.18 -8.71 0.54
N ASP A 31 -2.23 -9.51 0.04
CA ASP A 31 -1.68 -10.64 0.78
C ASP A 31 -0.23 -10.41 1.21
N TYR A 32 0.31 -9.20 1.05
CA TYR A 32 1.73 -8.94 1.33
C TYR A 32 2.07 -9.04 2.82
N MET A 33 1.21 -8.53 3.70
CA MET A 33 1.35 -8.64 5.17
C MET A 33 0.94 -10.03 5.67
N ARG A 34 -0.09 -10.63 5.07
CA ARG A 34 -0.67 -11.90 5.54
C ARG A 34 0.03 -13.15 5.02
N GLN A 35 0.59 -13.08 3.81
CA GLN A 35 1.21 -14.18 3.07
C GLN A 35 0.43 -15.51 3.17
N ALA A 36 -0.90 -15.45 3.04
CA ALA A 36 -1.79 -16.61 3.16
C ALA A 36 -1.69 -17.53 1.93
N SER A 37 -1.48 -16.96 0.74
CA SER A 37 -1.34 -17.71 -0.51
C SER A 37 0.05 -18.33 -0.67
N THR A 38 0.12 -19.46 -1.38
CA THR A 38 1.41 -20.08 -1.72
C THR A 38 2.16 -19.23 -2.73
N GLU A 39 1.45 -18.59 -3.66
CA GLU A 39 1.98 -17.68 -4.66
C GLU A 39 2.71 -16.51 -4.02
N MET A 40 2.10 -15.86 -3.01
CA MET A 40 2.76 -14.77 -2.29
C MET A 40 3.99 -15.26 -1.52
N ARG A 41 3.88 -16.39 -0.81
CA ARG A 41 5.04 -16.96 -0.09
C ARG A 41 6.21 -17.29 -1.02
N GLN A 42 5.95 -17.84 -2.21
CA GLN A 42 7.00 -18.12 -3.20
C GLN A 42 7.55 -16.83 -3.82
N LEU A 43 6.70 -15.86 -4.15
CA LEU A 43 7.15 -14.56 -4.65
C LEU A 43 8.11 -13.89 -3.66
N GLN A 44 7.75 -13.86 -2.39
CA GLN A 44 8.58 -13.30 -1.33
C GLN A 44 9.88 -14.11 -1.19
N SER A 45 9.79 -15.40 -0.84
CA SER A 45 10.97 -16.20 -0.47
C SER A 45 11.91 -16.60 -1.62
N ARG A 46 11.43 -16.64 -2.86
CA ARG A 46 12.22 -17.10 -4.02
C ARG A 46 12.65 -15.99 -4.95
N VAL A 47 11.98 -14.83 -4.91
CA VAL A 47 12.26 -13.72 -5.83
C VAL A 47 12.64 -12.48 -5.04
N VAL A 48 11.69 -11.87 -4.34
CA VAL A 48 11.89 -10.55 -3.71
C VAL A 48 13.01 -10.59 -2.67
N GLN A 49 13.01 -11.59 -1.79
CA GLN A 49 13.99 -11.74 -0.73
C GLN A 49 15.34 -12.24 -1.21
N VAL A 50 15.40 -12.86 -2.39
CA VAL A 50 16.65 -13.38 -2.98
C VAL A 50 17.36 -12.28 -3.75
N TRP A 51 16.60 -11.47 -4.50
CA TRP A 51 17.13 -10.44 -5.37
C TRP A 51 17.25 -9.09 -4.67
N GLU A 52 16.41 -8.83 -3.68
CA GLU A 52 16.37 -7.58 -2.91
C GLU A 52 16.43 -6.35 -3.83
N PRO A 53 15.46 -6.18 -4.77
CA PRO A 53 15.56 -5.18 -5.83
C PRO A 53 15.55 -3.75 -5.30
N GLU A 54 16.34 -2.86 -5.88
CA GLU A 54 16.30 -1.42 -5.58
C GLU A 54 15.00 -0.78 -6.04
N LEU A 55 14.48 -1.21 -7.19
CA LEU A 55 13.21 -0.78 -7.78
C LEU A 55 12.35 -2.00 -8.14
N THR A 56 11.09 -1.98 -7.72
CA THR A 56 10.06 -2.89 -8.23
C THR A 56 9.07 -2.13 -9.11
N ILE A 57 8.75 -2.68 -10.28
CA ILE A 57 7.67 -2.17 -11.15
C ILE A 57 6.54 -3.20 -11.15
N ASP A 58 5.38 -2.82 -10.62
CA ASP A 58 4.20 -3.67 -10.44
C ASP A 58 3.12 -3.27 -11.44
N THR A 59 2.79 -4.16 -12.38
CA THR A 59 1.95 -3.83 -13.54
C THR A 59 0.52 -4.32 -13.37
N HIS A 60 -0.42 -3.37 -13.33
CA HIS A 60 -1.86 -3.59 -13.20
C HIS A 60 -2.62 -2.97 -14.37
N ALA A 61 -3.88 -3.37 -14.50
CA ALA A 61 -4.86 -2.66 -15.29
C ALA A 61 -5.91 -2.08 -14.35
N THR A 62 -6.16 -0.77 -14.48
CA THR A 62 -7.03 -0.06 -13.55
C THR A 62 -8.45 -0.57 -13.66
N ASN A 63 -9.12 -0.73 -12.52
CA ASN A 63 -10.56 -0.90 -12.52
C ASN A 63 -11.28 0.40 -12.91
N GLY A 64 -10.57 1.53 -12.99
CA GLY A 64 -11.05 2.86 -12.64
C GLY A 64 -12.01 3.64 -13.54
N SER A 65 -11.95 4.95 -13.33
CA SER A 65 -12.87 5.99 -13.85
C SER A 65 -12.67 6.34 -15.34
N VAL A 66 -13.61 7.10 -15.92
CA VAL A 66 -13.47 7.56 -17.31
C VAL A 66 -12.55 8.77 -17.40
N HIS A 67 -11.30 8.55 -17.79
CA HIS A 67 -10.29 9.57 -18.05
C HIS A 67 -9.62 9.38 -19.44
N ARG A 68 -8.64 10.21 -19.78
CA ARG A 68 -7.92 10.15 -21.06
C ARG A 68 -6.48 9.68 -20.95
N TYR A 69 -5.96 9.44 -19.74
CA TYR A 69 -4.67 8.80 -19.55
C TYR A 69 -4.64 7.39 -20.16
N ALA A 70 -3.57 7.07 -20.89
CA ALA A 70 -3.27 5.72 -21.31
C ALA A 70 -2.68 4.90 -20.15
N MET A 71 -1.83 5.55 -19.35
CA MET A 71 -1.23 4.99 -18.14
C MET A 71 -1.49 5.92 -16.97
N THR A 72 -1.95 5.36 -15.86
CA THR A 72 -1.81 6.03 -14.57
C THR A 72 -0.78 5.30 -13.73
N TYR A 73 -0.16 5.98 -12.78
CA TYR A 73 0.85 5.38 -11.92
C TYR A 73 0.76 5.90 -10.50
N ASP A 74 1.30 5.12 -9.57
CA ASP A 74 1.44 5.53 -8.19
C ASP A 74 2.75 5.02 -7.58
N ILE A 75 3.03 5.52 -6.39
CA ILE A 75 4.20 5.19 -5.57
C ILE A 75 3.72 4.90 -4.13
N PRO A 76 4.58 4.37 -3.25
CA PRO A 76 4.15 4.03 -1.90
C PRO A 76 3.62 5.23 -1.10
N HIS A 77 2.54 5.00 -0.35
CA HIS A 77 1.88 6.01 0.49
C HIS A 77 2.35 6.02 1.95
N THR A 78 3.40 5.26 2.26
CA THR A 78 3.87 4.99 3.63
C THR A 78 4.98 5.95 4.09
N VAL A 79 4.93 7.23 3.69
CA VAL A 79 5.99 8.24 3.93
C VAL A 79 6.34 8.44 5.41
N ALA A 80 5.38 8.21 6.32
CA ALA A 80 5.59 8.32 7.77
C ALA A 80 5.97 6.99 8.44
N SER A 81 6.12 5.90 7.69
CA SER A 81 6.46 4.56 8.21
C SER A 81 7.74 4.02 7.57
N GLY A 82 7.80 4.04 6.24
CA GLY A 82 9.00 3.78 5.46
C GLY A 82 9.83 5.06 5.30
N ARG A 83 11.05 4.91 4.78
CA ARG A 83 11.93 6.04 4.53
C ARG A 83 11.36 6.99 3.46
N PRO A 84 11.36 8.31 3.70
CA PRO A 84 10.74 9.26 2.78
C PRO A 84 11.57 9.50 1.52
N GLU A 85 12.88 9.26 1.56
CA GLU A 85 13.80 9.61 0.48
C GLU A 85 13.52 8.82 -0.82
N PRO A 86 13.32 7.49 -0.80
CA PRO A 86 12.98 6.72 -2.01
C PRO A 86 11.61 7.14 -2.60
N ILE A 87 10.62 7.40 -1.76
CA ILE A 87 9.28 7.83 -2.19
C ILE A 87 9.36 9.22 -2.84
N ALA A 88 10.06 10.17 -2.20
CA ALA A 88 10.28 11.50 -2.75
C ALA A 88 11.09 11.47 -4.05
N PHE A 89 12.08 10.58 -4.15
CA PHE A 89 12.86 10.38 -5.37
C PHE A 89 11.97 9.93 -6.54
N MET A 90 11.11 8.93 -6.31
CA MET A 90 10.14 8.51 -7.34
C MET A 90 9.20 9.66 -7.74
N ARG A 91 8.66 10.39 -6.75
CA ARG A 91 7.69 11.49 -6.97
C ARG A 91 8.28 12.67 -7.74
N SER A 92 9.47 13.11 -7.35
CA SER A 92 10.01 14.41 -7.76
C SER A 92 11.14 14.32 -8.79
N LYS A 93 11.73 13.14 -9.01
CA LYS A 93 12.84 12.93 -9.95
C LYS A 93 12.48 11.97 -11.06
N VAL A 94 12.00 10.77 -10.72
CA VAL A 94 11.75 9.71 -11.71
C VAL A 94 10.49 9.99 -12.53
N MET A 95 9.33 10.07 -11.87
CA MET A 95 8.05 10.08 -12.58
C MET A 95 7.83 11.32 -13.47
N PRO A 96 8.25 12.55 -13.10
CA PRO A 96 8.14 13.69 -14.00
C PRO A 96 8.89 13.48 -15.33
N VAL A 97 10.08 12.86 -15.29
CA VAL A 97 10.88 12.59 -16.49
C VAL A 97 10.25 11.47 -17.32
N VAL A 98 9.81 10.38 -16.68
CA VAL A 98 9.15 9.26 -17.34
C VAL A 98 7.85 9.70 -18.03
N THR A 99 7.03 10.51 -17.34
CA THR A 99 5.76 11.01 -17.89
C THR A 99 5.98 11.92 -19.10
N ALA A 100 6.97 12.82 -19.04
CA ALA A 100 7.33 13.65 -20.18
C ALA A 100 7.85 12.82 -21.38
N ALA A 101 8.62 11.76 -21.11
CA ALA A 101 9.12 10.87 -22.15
C ALA A 101 8.00 10.05 -22.81
N LEU A 102 7.00 9.60 -22.05
CA LEU A 102 5.83 8.89 -22.59
C LEU A 102 5.03 9.75 -23.56
N GLU A 103 4.78 11.01 -23.21
CA GLU A 103 4.08 11.94 -24.09
C GLU A 103 4.93 12.23 -25.34
N LYS A 104 6.21 12.58 -25.16
CA LYS A 104 7.10 12.98 -26.25
C LYS A 104 7.43 11.86 -27.24
N THR A 105 7.75 10.67 -26.75
CA THR A 105 8.29 9.56 -27.56
C THR A 105 7.18 8.64 -28.06
N HIS A 106 6.12 8.46 -27.27
CA HIS A 106 5.08 7.46 -27.55
C HIS A 106 3.69 8.07 -27.77
N SER A 107 3.53 9.39 -27.64
CA SER A 107 2.23 10.07 -27.69
C SER A 107 1.23 9.50 -26.68
N LEU A 108 1.73 9.03 -25.52
CA LEU A 108 0.92 8.45 -24.45
C LEU A 108 0.77 9.46 -23.33
N LEU A 109 -0.47 9.89 -23.09
CA LEU A 109 -0.78 10.71 -21.92
C LEU A 109 -0.73 9.85 -20.66
N ALA A 110 0.07 10.25 -19.68
CA ALA A 110 0.17 9.56 -18.39
C ALA A 110 0.01 10.54 -17.21
N GLY A 111 -0.34 10.02 -16.04
CA GLY A 111 -0.55 10.86 -14.86
C GLY A 111 -0.68 10.06 -13.57
N TRP A 112 -0.83 10.78 -12.46
CA TRP A 112 -1.00 10.19 -11.14
C TRP A 112 -2.31 9.39 -11.03
N TYR A 113 -2.22 8.21 -10.44
CA TYR A 113 -3.36 7.32 -10.22
C TYR A 113 -4.42 7.95 -9.31
N GLY A 114 -5.66 7.59 -9.61
CA GLY A 114 -6.81 7.83 -8.77
C GLY A 114 -8.12 7.53 -9.48
N ASN A 115 -9.21 7.78 -8.78
CA ASN A 115 -10.58 7.75 -9.28
C ASN A 115 -11.32 9.02 -8.85
N PHE A 116 -12.39 9.37 -9.57
CA PHE A 116 -13.26 10.46 -9.12
C PHE A 116 -13.97 10.06 -7.83
N VAL A 117 -13.91 10.91 -6.81
CA VAL A 117 -14.50 10.65 -5.49
C VAL A 117 -16.00 10.38 -5.58
N GLU A 118 -16.68 11.05 -6.51
CA GLU A 118 -18.11 10.85 -6.79
C GLU A 118 -18.39 9.43 -7.31
N ASP A 119 -17.52 8.92 -8.18
CA ASP A 119 -17.64 7.59 -8.76
C ASP A 119 -17.40 6.54 -7.66
N GLU A 120 -16.34 6.69 -6.84
CA GLU A 120 -16.05 5.81 -5.70
C GLU A 120 -17.21 5.76 -4.69
N ARG A 121 -17.76 6.91 -4.31
CA ARG A 121 -18.91 6.98 -3.38
C ARG A 121 -20.14 6.24 -3.92
N ALA A 122 -20.37 6.30 -5.24
CA ALA A 122 -21.45 5.54 -5.84
C ALA A 122 -21.22 4.03 -5.69
N LEU A 123 -19.97 3.57 -5.88
CA LEU A 123 -19.58 2.17 -5.74
C LEU A 123 -19.71 1.66 -4.32
N ASP A 124 -19.26 2.43 -3.33
CA ASP A 124 -19.41 2.05 -1.92
C ASP A 124 -20.88 1.89 -1.53
N ALA A 125 -21.73 2.75 -2.11
CA ALA A 125 -23.17 2.68 -1.96
C ALA A 125 -23.84 1.61 -2.85
N ARG A 126 -23.05 0.78 -3.55
CA ARG A 126 -23.49 -0.27 -4.50
C ARG A 126 -24.43 0.27 -5.57
N ARG A 127 -24.12 1.46 -6.09
CA ARG A 127 -24.83 2.10 -7.18
C ARG A 127 -23.90 2.38 -8.34
N ASP A 128 -24.51 2.57 -9.49
CA ASP A 128 -23.84 3.06 -10.67
C ASP A 128 -23.48 4.55 -10.50
N ALA A 129 -22.24 4.90 -10.85
CA ALA A 129 -21.86 6.30 -11.02
C ALA A 129 -22.68 6.93 -12.16
N ASP A 130 -23.19 8.14 -11.93
CA ASP A 130 -23.84 8.95 -12.95
C ASP A 130 -22.77 9.70 -13.76
N PRO A 131 -22.59 9.37 -15.06
CA PRO A 131 -21.55 9.96 -15.88
C PRO A 131 -21.79 11.45 -16.19
N THR A 132 -23.00 11.96 -15.92
CA THR A 132 -23.36 13.38 -16.13
C THR A 132 -23.15 14.23 -14.88
N SER A 133 -22.94 13.60 -13.72
CA SER A 133 -22.74 14.33 -12.47
C SER A 133 -21.50 15.24 -12.56
N PRO A 134 -21.54 16.44 -11.98
CA PRO A 134 -20.39 17.34 -11.99
C PRO A 134 -19.20 16.69 -11.27
N VAL A 135 -17.99 16.92 -11.79
CA VAL A 135 -16.74 16.51 -11.13
C VAL A 135 -16.23 17.69 -10.30
N SER A 136 -16.24 17.57 -8.99
CA SER A 136 -15.86 18.63 -8.06
C SER A 136 -15.32 18.15 -6.72
N GLU A 137 -15.64 16.92 -6.30
CA GLU A 137 -15.28 16.39 -4.99
C GLU A 137 -13.79 16.03 -4.91
N GLY A 138 -13.22 15.43 -5.96
CA GLY A 138 -11.78 15.22 -6.09
C GLY A 138 -11.34 14.02 -6.92
N TRP A 139 -10.03 13.88 -7.05
CA TRP A 139 -9.32 12.71 -7.56
C TRP A 139 -8.66 12.00 -6.38
N MET A 140 -8.87 10.71 -6.19
CA MET A 140 -8.47 10.01 -4.98
C MET A 140 -7.77 8.69 -5.27
N THR A 141 -6.66 8.43 -4.57
CA THR A 141 -5.88 7.19 -4.69
C THR A 141 -6.42 6.05 -3.81
N TYR A 142 -5.76 4.88 -3.86
CA TYR A 142 -6.06 3.67 -3.09
C TYR A 142 -5.53 3.75 -1.63
N PRO A 143 -5.95 2.85 -0.73
CA PRO A 143 -5.57 2.89 0.69
C PRO A 143 -4.06 2.76 0.94
N HIS A 144 -3.57 3.30 2.06
CA HIS A 144 -2.15 3.23 2.44
C HIS A 144 -1.71 1.86 3.00
N ASN A 145 -2.64 0.95 3.31
CA ASN A 145 -2.33 -0.23 4.11
C ASN A 145 -1.21 -1.07 3.44
N PRO A 146 -0.23 -1.57 4.21
CA PRO A 146 0.88 -2.36 3.68
C PRO A 146 0.49 -3.75 3.18
N ARG A 147 -0.76 -4.19 3.30
CA ARG A 147 -1.28 -5.38 2.59
C ARG A 147 -1.21 -5.22 1.07
N PHE A 148 -1.17 -3.98 0.58
CA PHE A 148 -0.92 -3.64 -0.83
C PHE A 148 0.57 -3.69 -1.13
N GLY A 149 0.93 -4.24 -2.30
CA GLY A 149 2.34 -4.50 -2.64
C GLY A 149 3.22 -3.25 -2.66
N SER A 150 2.71 -2.16 -3.25
CA SER A 150 3.44 -0.90 -3.32
C SER A 150 3.78 -0.36 -1.94
N ASN A 151 2.78 -0.26 -1.05
CA ASN A 151 2.96 0.23 0.30
C ASN A 151 3.86 -0.68 1.15
N TYR A 152 3.74 -2.01 1.01
CA TYR A 152 4.64 -2.99 1.62
C TYR A 152 6.10 -2.72 1.24
N ARG A 153 6.37 -2.52 -0.06
CA ARG A 153 7.72 -2.26 -0.55
C ARG A 153 8.23 -0.88 -0.09
N GLY A 154 7.36 0.10 0.05
CA GLY A 154 7.67 1.37 0.74
C GLY A 154 8.17 1.18 2.17
N LEU A 155 7.58 0.24 2.94
CA LEU A 155 8.06 -0.09 4.29
C LEU A 155 9.45 -0.73 4.32
N SER A 156 9.88 -1.34 3.20
CA SER A 156 11.22 -1.93 3.05
C SER A 156 12.30 -0.92 2.63
N ASN A 157 11.95 0.38 2.58
CA ASN A 157 12.85 1.49 2.23
C ASN A 157 13.44 1.39 0.83
N ARG A 158 12.65 0.86 -0.12
CA ARG A 158 13.03 0.64 -1.51
C ARG A 158 12.12 1.42 -2.45
N LEU A 159 12.55 1.56 -3.70
CA LEU A 159 11.76 2.22 -4.74
C LEU A 159 10.68 1.26 -5.22
N ASP A 160 9.50 1.80 -5.49
CA ASP A 160 8.39 1.06 -6.09
C ASP A 160 7.64 1.96 -7.06
N LEU A 161 7.16 1.35 -8.13
CA LEU A 161 6.31 1.96 -9.14
C LEU A 161 5.12 1.05 -9.42
N LEU A 162 3.93 1.49 -9.02
CA LEU A 162 2.68 0.86 -9.40
C LEU A 162 2.21 1.45 -10.72
N LEU A 163 2.00 0.59 -11.72
CA LEU A 163 1.43 0.97 -13.01
C LEU A 163 -0.02 0.51 -13.09
N GLU A 164 -0.91 1.41 -13.50
CA GLU A 164 -2.34 1.19 -13.60
C GLU A 164 -2.79 1.57 -15.02
N CYS A 165 -2.67 0.60 -15.93
CA CYS A 165 -2.95 0.79 -17.36
C CYS A 165 -4.46 0.94 -17.61
N TYR A 166 -4.85 1.89 -18.46
CA TYR A 166 -6.25 2.23 -18.67
C TYR A 166 -7.07 1.05 -19.23
N SER A 167 -8.12 0.64 -18.53
CA SER A 167 -8.90 -0.56 -18.85
C SER A 167 -9.75 -0.46 -20.11
N TYR A 168 -10.00 0.76 -20.59
CA TYR A 168 -10.73 1.00 -21.83
C TYR A 168 -9.84 1.07 -23.08
N LEU A 169 -8.53 0.90 -22.93
CA LEU A 169 -7.66 0.62 -24.08
C LEU A 169 -7.90 -0.79 -24.61
N THR A 170 -7.70 -0.99 -25.91
CA THR A 170 -7.66 -2.34 -26.48
C THR A 170 -6.54 -3.15 -25.82
N PHE A 171 -6.63 -4.49 -25.83
CA PHE A 171 -5.55 -5.30 -25.26
C PHE A 171 -4.18 -5.02 -25.89
N ALA A 172 -4.14 -4.85 -27.22
CA ALA A 172 -2.91 -4.50 -27.93
C ALA A 172 -2.34 -3.14 -27.47
N ASP A 173 -3.21 -2.14 -27.26
CA ASP A 173 -2.79 -0.83 -26.76
C ASP A 173 -2.36 -0.87 -25.30
N ARG A 174 -2.99 -1.70 -24.45
CA ARG A 174 -2.51 -1.93 -23.08
C ARG A 174 -1.10 -2.53 -23.07
N VAL A 175 -0.84 -3.54 -23.89
CA VAL A 175 0.51 -4.15 -24.00
C VAL A 175 1.54 -3.09 -24.45
N ARG A 176 1.21 -2.32 -25.49
CA ARG A 176 2.11 -1.23 -25.98
C ARG A 176 2.34 -0.16 -24.92
N THR A 177 1.29 0.26 -24.22
CA THR A 177 1.35 1.30 -23.19
C THR A 177 2.21 0.82 -22.02
N THR A 178 1.94 -0.36 -21.48
CA THR A 178 2.73 -0.94 -20.38
C THR A 178 4.19 -1.14 -20.80
N TYR A 179 4.45 -1.64 -22.00
CA TYR A 179 5.82 -1.78 -22.52
C TYR A 179 6.56 -0.43 -22.59
N ALA A 180 5.94 0.59 -23.18
CA ALA A 180 6.52 1.93 -23.27
C ALA A 180 6.83 2.51 -21.88
N THR A 181 5.90 2.38 -20.93
CA THR A 181 6.12 2.86 -19.56
C THR A 181 7.28 2.15 -18.87
N ILE A 182 7.37 0.82 -19.00
CA ILE A 182 8.50 0.06 -18.44
C ILE A 182 9.81 0.49 -19.11
N LEU A 183 9.82 0.65 -20.44
CA LEU A 183 11.00 1.05 -21.19
C LEU A 183 11.51 2.42 -20.74
N GLU A 184 10.64 3.42 -20.62
CA GLU A 184 11.04 4.77 -20.19
C GLU A 184 11.50 4.78 -18.72
N ALA A 185 10.83 4.02 -17.84
CA ALA A 185 11.26 3.88 -16.45
C ALA A 185 12.65 3.22 -16.34
N LEU A 186 12.89 2.12 -17.08
CA LEU A 186 14.19 1.46 -17.11
C LEU A 186 15.27 2.32 -17.81
N THR A 187 14.90 3.13 -18.79
CA THR A 187 15.81 4.08 -19.44
C THR A 187 16.27 5.16 -18.45
N TYR A 188 15.36 5.67 -17.62
CA TYR A 188 15.73 6.59 -16.53
C TYR A 188 16.73 5.91 -15.58
N VAL A 189 16.44 4.69 -15.12
CA VAL A 189 17.32 3.95 -14.19
C VAL A 189 18.68 3.68 -14.83
N ALA A 190 18.73 3.26 -16.10
CA ALA A 190 19.98 2.99 -16.81
C ALA A 190 20.84 4.24 -17.03
N THR A 191 20.23 5.42 -17.06
CA THR A 191 20.94 6.71 -17.21
C THR A 191 21.32 7.34 -15.88
N HIS A 192 20.68 6.93 -14.77
CA HIS A 192 20.92 7.43 -13.41
C HIS A 192 21.16 6.29 -12.39
N PRO A 193 22.04 5.32 -12.67
CA PRO A 193 22.20 4.15 -11.79
C PRO A 193 22.71 4.55 -10.40
N ASP A 194 23.67 5.49 -10.33
CA ASP A 194 24.27 5.91 -9.06
C ASP A 194 23.24 6.60 -8.13
N ASP A 195 22.37 7.44 -8.68
CA ASP A 195 21.31 8.11 -7.89
C ASP A 195 20.35 7.08 -7.27
N VAL A 196 19.95 6.07 -8.06
CA VAL A 196 19.07 4.98 -7.62
C VAL A 196 19.73 4.14 -6.52
N MET A 197 20.99 3.74 -6.73
CA MET A 197 21.73 2.96 -5.74
C MET A 197 21.96 3.77 -4.45
N GLN A 198 22.31 5.06 -4.59
CA GLN A 198 22.62 5.92 -3.46
C GLN A 198 21.40 6.20 -2.59
N VAL A 199 20.22 6.49 -3.19
CA VAL A 199 19.01 6.76 -2.40
C VAL A 199 18.59 5.53 -1.59
N VAL A 200 18.65 4.33 -2.18
CA VAL A 200 18.32 3.09 -1.46
C VAL A 200 19.36 2.78 -0.38
N ALA A 201 20.65 2.95 -0.68
CA ALA A 201 21.72 2.72 0.30
C ALA A 201 21.62 3.66 1.51
N ALA A 202 21.30 4.94 1.29
CA ALA A 202 21.13 5.94 2.34
C ALA A 202 19.89 5.68 3.21
N SER A 203 18.90 4.96 2.69
CA SER A 203 17.62 4.67 3.37
C SER A 203 17.58 3.29 4.04
N ARG A 204 18.70 2.59 4.22
CA ARG A 204 18.70 1.25 4.85
C ARG A 204 18.23 1.25 6.31
N ALA A 205 18.59 2.28 7.08
CA ALA A 205 18.21 2.37 8.48
C ALA A 205 16.71 2.70 8.61
N PRO A 206 15.93 1.93 9.40
CA PRO A 206 14.52 2.21 9.63
C PRO A 206 14.34 3.56 10.34
N ARG A 207 13.14 4.13 10.26
CA ARG A 207 12.80 5.37 10.97
C ARG A 207 12.70 5.13 12.47
N ASP A 208 12.97 6.17 13.26
CA ASP A 208 12.75 6.13 14.71
C ASP A 208 11.27 6.25 15.07
N GLN A 209 10.47 6.85 14.20
CA GLN A 209 9.02 6.95 14.34
C GLN A 209 8.33 6.32 13.13
N ILE A 210 7.33 5.49 13.41
CA ILE A 210 6.57 4.75 12.40
C ILE A 210 5.08 5.00 12.62
N ALA A 211 4.42 5.57 11.62
CA ALA A 211 2.97 5.61 11.58
C ALA A 211 2.41 4.20 11.35
N VAL A 212 1.42 3.79 12.15
CA VAL A 212 0.70 2.51 12.00
C VAL A 212 -0.77 2.69 11.63
N ARG A 213 -1.20 3.95 11.54
CA ARG A 213 -2.48 4.43 11.00
C ARG A 213 -2.29 5.74 10.26
N TYR A 214 -3.13 5.99 9.26
CA TYR A 214 -3.14 7.24 8.52
C TYR A 214 -4.55 7.75 8.27
N LYS A 215 -4.66 9.06 8.02
CA LYS A 215 -5.80 9.68 7.35
C LYS A 215 -5.40 10.15 5.97
N LEU A 216 -6.35 10.11 5.04
CA LEU A 216 -6.17 10.65 3.69
C LEU A 216 -6.60 12.12 3.63
N GLU A 217 -5.69 12.97 3.18
CA GLU A 217 -5.94 14.39 2.91
C GLU A 217 -5.67 14.74 1.45
N ALA A 218 -6.19 15.89 1.04
CA ALA A 218 -5.85 16.47 -0.25
C ALA A 218 -4.49 17.18 -0.15
N PHE A 219 -3.74 17.21 -1.25
CA PHE A 219 -2.68 18.20 -1.43
C PHE A 219 -3.28 19.62 -1.53
N ASP A 220 -2.48 20.63 -1.16
CA ASP A 220 -2.86 22.04 -1.30
C ASP A 220 -3.06 22.43 -2.77
N GLU A 221 -2.24 21.88 -3.66
CA GLU A 221 -2.32 22.10 -5.10
C GLU A 221 -3.42 21.23 -5.74
N LEU A 222 -4.22 21.85 -6.61
CA LEU A 222 -5.20 21.14 -7.42
C LEU A 222 -4.48 20.38 -8.55
N ILE A 223 -4.93 19.16 -8.82
CA ILE A 223 -4.49 18.37 -9.96
C ILE A 223 -5.39 18.62 -11.17
N GLU A 224 -4.77 18.64 -12.36
CA GLU A 224 -5.48 18.65 -13.63
C GLU A 224 -5.69 17.22 -14.13
N ILE A 225 -6.92 16.85 -14.44
CA ILE A 225 -7.29 15.51 -14.91
C ILE A 225 -7.89 15.62 -16.31
N ALA A 226 -7.21 15.02 -17.29
CA ALA A 226 -7.74 14.85 -18.64
C ALA A 226 -8.86 13.79 -18.63
N THR A 227 -10.09 14.19 -18.96
CA THR A 227 -11.29 13.35 -18.87
C THR A 227 -12.22 13.56 -20.07
N ARG A 228 -13.49 13.19 -19.93
CA ARG A 228 -14.55 13.32 -20.93
C ARG A 228 -15.81 13.87 -20.28
N THR A 229 -16.59 14.64 -21.05
CA THR A 229 -17.89 15.18 -20.62
C THR A 229 -18.98 14.79 -21.63
N PRO A 230 -20.01 14.02 -21.22
CA PRO A 230 -20.13 13.31 -19.93
C PRO A 230 -19.00 12.27 -19.75
N ARG A 231 -18.80 11.73 -18.54
CA ARG A 231 -17.78 10.71 -18.20
C ARG A 231 -18.15 9.34 -18.79
N THR A 232 -18.21 9.28 -20.12
CA THR A 232 -18.41 8.08 -20.93
C THR A 232 -17.34 8.03 -22.02
N LEU A 233 -17.13 6.86 -22.64
CA LEU A 233 -16.13 6.72 -23.72
C LEU A 233 -16.46 7.58 -24.95
N ASP A 234 -17.74 7.84 -25.19
CA ASP A 234 -18.23 8.66 -26.30
C ASP A 234 -18.32 10.15 -25.92
N GLY A 235 -18.06 10.50 -24.64
CA GLY A 235 -18.04 11.87 -24.17
C GLY A 235 -16.93 12.69 -24.84
N ALA A 236 -17.19 13.98 -25.04
CA ALA A 236 -16.22 14.88 -25.66
C ALA A 236 -15.00 15.04 -24.74
N PRO A 237 -13.76 15.09 -25.29
CA PRO A 237 -12.57 15.36 -24.50
C PRO A 237 -12.72 16.64 -23.67
N SER A 238 -12.40 16.56 -22.39
CA SER A 238 -12.44 17.70 -21.47
C SER A 238 -11.32 17.58 -20.43
N THR A 239 -11.23 18.58 -19.56
CA THR A 239 -10.23 18.64 -18.50
C THR A 239 -10.86 19.28 -17.28
N VAL A 240 -10.55 18.75 -16.10
CA VAL A 240 -11.06 19.26 -14.82
C VAL A 240 -9.88 19.54 -13.89
N LYS A 241 -10.00 20.59 -13.08
CA LYS A 241 -9.02 20.95 -12.06
C LYS A 241 -9.66 20.77 -10.67
N ILE A 242 -9.22 19.77 -9.93
CA ILE A 242 -9.87 19.30 -8.70
C ILE A 242 -8.85 18.95 -7.62
N ARG A 243 -9.33 18.74 -6.38
CA ARG A 243 -8.46 18.34 -5.26
C ARG A 243 -7.88 16.95 -5.50
N TYR A 244 -6.61 16.74 -5.15
CA TYR A 244 -5.96 15.43 -5.22
C TYR A 244 -5.76 14.82 -3.84
N TYR A 245 -6.55 13.80 -3.51
CA TYR A 245 -6.48 13.03 -2.28
C TYR A 245 -5.48 11.88 -2.45
N SER A 246 -4.21 12.19 -2.16
CA SER A 246 -3.11 11.21 -2.11
C SER A 246 -2.07 11.59 -1.04
N ASN A 247 -2.41 12.50 -0.14
CA ASN A 247 -1.54 12.92 0.96
C ASN A 247 -1.95 12.16 2.23
N PHE A 248 -1.26 11.06 2.54
CA PHE A 248 -1.52 10.29 3.74
C PHE A 248 -0.75 10.85 4.93
N ILE A 249 -1.48 11.27 5.96
CA ILE A 249 -0.95 11.83 7.21
C ILE A 249 -1.07 10.80 8.33
N GLY A 250 0.06 10.46 8.98
CA GLY A 250 0.07 9.52 10.10
C GLY A 250 -0.76 10.02 11.29
N THR A 251 -1.70 9.22 11.76
CA THR A 251 -2.61 9.54 12.88
C THR A 251 -2.25 8.83 14.16
N THR A 252 -1.69 7.62 14.05
CA THR A 252 -1.09 6.89 15.17
C THR A 252 0.38 6.65 14.82
N VAL A 253 1.27 7.32 15.56
CA VAL A 253 2.72 7.28 15.34
C VAL A 253 3.39 6.68 16.56
N ILE A 254 4.20 5.65 16.32
CA ILE A 254 4.86 4.86 17.34
C ILE A 254 6.35 5.20 17.33
N ASP A 255 6.91 5.54 18.48
CA ASP A 255 8.36 5.51 18.69
C ASP A 255 8.82 4.05 18.59
N ARG A 256 9.59 3.73 17.54
CA ARG A 256 9.97 2.37 17.17
C ARG A 256 10.63 1.66 18.35
N PRO A 257 9.99 0.64 18.94
CA PRO A 257 10.58 -0.15 20.01
C PRO A 257 11.83 -0.86 19.49
N ALA A 258 12.87 -0.99 20.32
CA ALA A 258 14.10 -1.66 19.88
C ALA A 258 13.85 -3.13 19.49
N ALA A 259 12.95 -3.80 20.21
CA ALA A 259 12.48 -5.13 19.91
C ALA A 259 11.05 -5.39 20.42
N TYR A 260 10.49 -6.51 19.97
CA TYR A 260 9.26 -7.10 20.50
C TYR A 260 9.53 -8.49 21.07
N ILE A 261 8.80 -8.86 22.11
CA ILE A 261 8.63 -10.26 22.53
C ILE A 261 7.28 -10.72 22.00
N VAL A 262 7.30 -11.76 21.16
CA VAL A 262 6.14 -12.26 20.43
C VAL A 262 5.90 -13.75 20.70
N PRO A 263 4.64 -14.22 20.61
CA PRO A 263 4.34 -15.65 20.64
C PRO A 263 4.96 -16.40 19.45
N ALA A 264 5.13 -17.72 19.60
CA ALA A 264 5.80 -18.56 18.60
C ALA A 264 5.18 -18.48 17.18
N ASN A 265 3.84 -18.45 17.07
CA ASN A 265 3.15 -18.34 15.78
C ASN A 265 3.39 -16.99 15.09
N VAL A 266 3.48 -15.90 15.87
CA VAL A 266 3.81 -14.58 15.34
C VAL A 266 5.29 -14.53 14.94
N ALA A 267 6.18 -15.14 15.72
CA ALA A 267 7.58 -15.26 15.37
C ALA A 267 7.78 -15.97 14.02
N GLU A 268 7.15 -17.14 13.84
CA GLU A 268 7.19 -17.89 12.57
C GLU A 268 6.69 -17.04 11.40
N HIS A 269 5.63 -16.24 11.63
CA HIS A 269 5.12 -15.33 10.61
C HIS A 269 6.12 -14.22 10.27
N LEU A 270 6.71 -13.57 11.27
CA LEU A 270 7.73 -12.53 11.08
C LEU A 270 8.97 -13.06 10.35
N GLU A 271 9.36 -14.31 10.61
CA GLU A 271 10.46 -14.98 9.88
C GLU A 271 10.17 -15.12 8.39
N ARG A 272 8.90 -15.32 7.99
CA ARG A 272 8.50 -15.32 6.56
C ARG A 272 8.71 -13.96 5.90
N HIS A 273 8.75 -12.89 6.68
CA HIS A 273 9.14 -11.56 6.21
C HIS A 273 10.66 -11.32 6.24
N ARG A 274 11.49 -12.31 6.61
CA ARG A 274 12.94 -12.20 6.92
C ARG A 274 13.29 -11.42 8.19
N LEU A 275 12.34 -11.20 9.08
CA LEU A 275 12.67 -10.64 10.39
C LEU A 275 13.34 -11.71 11.24
N ARG A 276 14.54 -11.42 11.73
CA ARG A 276 15.29 -12.35 12.58
C ARG A 276 14.61 -12.44 13.95
N THR A 277 14.39 -13.67 14.41
CA THR A 277 13.89 -13.93 15.76
C THR A 277 14.94 -14.66 16.58
N GLU A 278 14.93 -14.45 17.89
CA GLU A 278 15.91 -15.01 18.83
C GLU A 278 15.18 -15.63 20.03
N PRO A 279 15.69 -16.73 20.63
CA PRO A 279 15.15 -17.23 21.88
C PRO A 279 15.22 -16.17 22.97
N VAL A 280 14.18 -16.07 23.79
CA VAL A 280 14.15 -15.18 24.96
C VAL A 280 13.50 -15.91 26.14
N SER A 281 14.01 -15.67 27.34
CA SER A 281 13.56 -16.38 28.55
C SER A 281 13.83 -15.55 29.81
N GLY A 282 13.33 -16.06 30.94
CA GLY A 282 13.46 -15.42 32.25
C GLY A 282 12.48 -14.27 32.45
N SER A 283 12.79 -13.38 33.39
CA SER A 283 12.02 -12.16 33.61
C SER A 283 12.64 -10.99 32.84
N ARG A 284 11.80 -10.15 32.25
CA ARG A 284 12.19 -8.97 31.47
C ARG A 284 11.33 -7.78 31.90
N GLU A 285 11.92 -6.60 31.90
CA GLU A 285 11.15 -5.36 31.87
C GLU A 285 10.64 -5.16 30.44
N VAL A 286 9.33 -4.95 30.32
CA VAL A 286 8.64 -4.83 29.05
C VAL A 286 7.54 -3.78 29.15
N GLU A 287 7.09 -3.24 28.02
CA GLU A 287 5.84 -2.49 27.94
C GLU A 287 4.75 -3.42 27.42
N VAL A 288 3.65 -3.50 28.17
CA VAL A 288 2.50 -4.34 27.85
C VAL A 288 1.30 -3.45 27.58
N ALA A 289 0.63 -3.70 26.46
CA ALA A 289 -0.63 -3.06 26.13
C ALA A 289 -1.79 -3.80 26.81
N THR A 290 -2.70 -3.08 27.44
CA THR A 290 -4.01 -3.59 27.90
C THR A 290 -5.10 -2.98 27.04
N VAL A 291 -6.01 -3.81 26.52
CA VAL A 291 -7.12 -3.34 25.67
C VAL A 291 -8.12 -2.54 26.50
N THR A 292 -8.40 -1.31 26.09
CA THR A 292 -9.33 -0.39 26.79
C THR A 292 -10.59 -0.11 25.98
N GLY A 293 -10.59 -0.36 24.67
CA GLY A 293 -11.73 -0.07 23.82
C GLY A 293 -11.57 -0.57 22.39
N PHE A 294 -12.68 -0.57 21.67
CA PHE A 294 -12.76 -0.74 20.22
C PHE A 294 -13.57 0.44 19.71
N ASP A 295 -12.95 1.33 18.95
CA ASP A 295 -13.68 2.37 18.25
C ASP A 295 -14.04 1.87 16.84
N THR A 296 -15.24 2.18 16.39
CA THR A 296 -15.64 1.92 15.01
C THR A 296 -15.39 3.20 14.26
N GLU A 297 -14.55 3.19 13.22
CA GLU A 297 -14.39 4.34 12.32
C GLU A 297 -15.78 4.87 11.93
N GLY A 298 -16.15 6.01 12.53
CA GLY A 298 -17.42 6.66 12.36
C GLY A 298 -17.51 7.23 10.94
N GLY A 299 -17.98 6.41 10.01
CA GLY A 299 -18.59 6.85 8.76
C GLY A 299 -17.65 7.50 7.74
N ARG A 300 -17.15 6.66 6.82
CA ARG A 300 -17.21 6.80 5.35
C ARG A 300 -16.40 5.64 4.78
N LYS A 301 -17.05 4.51 4.51
CA LYS A 301 -16.45 3.48 3.65
C LYS A 301 -16.28 4.12 2.27
N ILE A 302 -15.10 4.65 2.04
CA ILE A 302 -14.55 5.05 0.75
C ILE A 302 -13.26 4.26 0.48
N LEU A 303 -12.63 3.74 1.52
CA LEU A 303 -11.43 2.91 1.47
C LEU A 303 -11.58 1.76 2.47
N GLU A 304 -10.90 0.63 2.21
CA GLU A 304 -11.04 -0.63 2.96
C GLU A 304 -10.82 -0.43 4.47
N ALA A 305 -11.86 -0.65 5.27
CA ALA A 305 -11.79 -0.53 6.73
C ALA A 305 -11.12 -1.77 7.38
N ALA A 306 -10.48 -1.55 8.54
CA ALA A 306 -9.99 -2.61 9.41
C ALA A 306 -11.14 -3.55 9.85
N GLN A 307 -10.84 -4.84 10.04
CA GLN A 307 -11.81 -5.86 10.44
C GLN A 307 -12.39 -5.62 11.84
N VAL A 308 -11.55 -5.16 12.78
CA VAL A 308 -11.96 -4.90 14.17
C VAL A 308 -12.11 -3.41 14.51
N GLY A 309 -11.88 -2.53 13.54
CA GLY A 309 -11.83 -1.10 13.78
C GLY A 309 -10.62 -0.68 14.63
N ASP A 310 -10.76 0.42 15.35
CA ASP A 310 -9.69 1.06 16.09
C ASP A 310 -9.53 0.47 17.48
N LEU A 311 -8.64 -0.51 17.62
CA LEU A 311 -8.22 -1.04 18.92
C LEU A 311 -7.53 0.05 19.74
N GLN A 312 -8.09 0.34 20.92
CA GLN A 312 -7.54 1.28 21.90
C GLN A 312 -6.85 0.51 23.01
N VAL A 313 -5.64 0.95 23.39
CA VAL A 313 -4.85 0.30 24.44
C VAL A 313 -4.23 1.32 25.41
N GLU A 314 -3.92 0.84 26.61
CA GLU A 314 -3.06 1.55 27.57
C GLU A 314 -1.76 0.78 27.74
N TRP A 315 -0.62 1.46 27.57
CA TRP A 315 0.71 0.88 27.73
C TRP A 315 1.25 1.06 29.14
N LYS A 316 1.72 -0.03 29.76
CA LYS A 316 2.36 0.01 31.08
C LYS A 316 3.66 -0.77 31.09
N ARG A 317 4.69 -0.18 31.70
CA ARG A 317 5.94 -0.88 32.02
C ARG A 317 5.71 -1.83 33.17
N ALA A 318 6.19 -3.05 33.01
CA ALA A 318 6.21 -4.02 34.09
C ALA A 318 7.25 -5.10 33.86
N THR A 319 7.68 -5.73 34.95
CA THR A 319 8.42 -6.98 34.88
C THR A 319 7.45 -8.12 34.58
N ARG A 320 7.74 -8.89 33.53
CA ARG A 320 6.97 -10.09 33.15
C ARG A 320 7.91 -11.28 33.04
N ALA A 321 7.42 -12.45 33.45
CA ALA A 321 8.04 -13.71 33.08
C ALA A 321 7.73 -13.97 31.60
N VAL A 322 8.77 -14.17 30.80
CA VAL A 322 8.65 -14.45 29.37
C VAL A 322 7.92 -15.79 29.18
N PRO A 323 6.84 -15.85 28.36
CA PRO A 323 6.13 -17.09 28.11
C PRO A 323 7.06 -18.13 27.47
N ALA A 324 6.78 -19.42 27.73
CA ALA A 324 7.48 -20.49 27.04
C ALA A 324 7.33 -20.32 25.52
N ASP A 325 8.41 -20.59 24.78
CA ASP A 325 8.52 -20.49 23.32
C ASP A 325 8.33 -19.10 22.71
N ALA A 326 8.24 -18.04 23.54
CA ALA A 326 8.27 -16.68 23.05
C ALA A 326 9.62 -16.35 22.40
N ARG A 327 9.59 -15.44 21.43
CA ARG A 327 10.76 -15.03 20.64
C ARG A 327 10.93 -13.53 20.70
N ARG A 328 12.18 -13.07 20.70
CA ARG A 328 12.51 -11.65 20.55
C ARG A 328 12.74 -11.33 19.08
N VAL A 329 12.16 -10.22 18.61
CA VAL A 329 12.32 -9.72 17.23
C VAL A 329 12.82 -8.29 17.28
N ARG A 330 14.00 -8.02 16.71
CA ARG A 330 14.58 -6.67 16.68
C ARG A 330 14.01 -5.85 15.53
N THR A 331 13.94 -4.54 15.72
CA THR A 331 13.42 -3.60 14.70
C THR A 331 14.50 -2.74 14.07
N ASP A 332 15.77 -2.91 14.44
CA ASP A 332 16.91 -2.10 13.97
C ASP A 332 17.46 -2.52 12.59
N ASN A 333 16.58 -3.06 11.75
CA ASN A 333 16.91 -3.55 10.41
C ASN A 333 15.98 -2.90 9.36
N PRO A 334 16.28 -3.02 8.06
CA PRO A 334 15.48 -2.36 7.00
C PRO A 334 13.99 -2.74 6.98
N LEU A 335 13.60 -3.85 7.61
CA LEU A 335 12.21 -4.33 7.71
C LEU A 335 11.57 -3.99 9.07
N GLY A 336 12.22 -3.14 9.88
CA GLY A 336 11.72 -2.73 11.18
C GLY A 336 10.30 -2.15 11.13
N ALA A 337 9.96 -1.42 10.07
CA ALA A 337 8.60 -0.90 9.87
C ALA A 337 7.55 -2.02 9.68
N VAL A 338 7.91 -3.13 9.02
CA VAL A 338 7.04 -4.32 8.90
C VAL A 338 6.83 -4.96 10.27
N ALA A 339 7.88 -5.05 11.08
CA ALA A 339 7.78 -5.57 12.45
C ALA A 339 6.84 -4.71 13.30
N VAL A 340 7.01 -3.37 13.28
CA VAL A 340 6.15 -2.44 14.03
C VAL A 340 4.70 -2.55 13.56
N TYR A 341 4.43 -2.54 12.24
CA TYR A 341 3.07 -2.73 11.73
C TYR A 341 2.42 -4.02 12.25
N LEU A 342 3.13 -5.15 12.17
CA LEU A 342 2.58 -6.43 12.62
C LEU A 342 2.40 -6.50 14.14
N CYS A 343 3.34 -5.95 14.92
CA CYS A 343 3.40 -6.13 16.37
C CYS A 343 2.59 -5.11 17.17
N GLU A 344 2.27 -3.94 16.61
CA GLU A 344 1.53 -2.91 17.33
C GLU A 344 0.03 -3.19 17.34
N PRO A 345 -0.63 -3.26 18.52
CA PRO A 345 -2.07 -3.47 18.61
C PRO A 345 -2.88 -2.35 17.96
N GLU A 346 -2.40 -1.12 17.99
CA GLU A 346 -3.06 0.02 17.33
C GLU A 346 -2.89 0.04 15.80
N SER A 347 -2.22 -0.93 15.18
CA SER A 347 -2.04 -0.95 13.73
C SER A 347 -3.31 -1.35 12.98
N ASP A 348 -3.64 -0.62 11.91
CA ASP A 348 -4.72 -0.96 10.97
C ASP A 348 -4.38 -2.09 9.98
N ASP A 349 -3.19 -2.68 10.11
CA ASP A 349 -2.77 -3.83 9.31
C ASP A 349 -1.83 -4.77 10.10
N GLY A 350 -2.08 -4.87 11.41
CA GLY A 350 -1.29 -5.67 12.35
C GLY A 350 -1.67 -7.15 12.43
N VAL A 351 -1.14 -7.86 13.43
CA VAL A 351 -1.37 -9.31 13.62
C VAL A 351 -2.85 -9.71 13.74
N ILE A 352 -3.72 -8.84 14.23
CA ILE A 352 -5.16 -9.10 14.28
C ILE A 352 -5.77 -9.07 12.88
N GLU A 353 -5.50 -8.00 12.13
CA GLU A 353 -6.00 -7.81 10.75
C GLU A 353 -5.49 -8.89 9.79
N ASN A 354 -4.31 -9.43 10.07
CA ASN A 354 -3.73 -10.55 9.34
C ASN A 354 -4.16 -11.94 9.86
N GLY A 355 -5.01 -12.00 10.89
CA GLY A 355 -5.59 -13.23 11.42
C GLY A 355 -4.62 -14.13 12.16
N LEU A 356 -3.53 -13.57 12.71
CA LEU A 356 -2.53 -14.31 13.50
C LEU A 356 -2.89 -14.38 14.98
N ILE A 357 -3.61 -13.37 15.48
CA ILE A 357 -4.07 -13.27 16.86
C ILE A 357 -5.55 -12.91 16.85
N THR A 358 -6.34 -13.61 17.68
CA THR A 358 -7.72 -13.21 17.96
C THR A 358 -7.72 -11.93 18.80
N PRO A 359 -8.53 -10.91 18.47
CA PRO A 359 -8.59 -9.67 19.23
C PRO A 359 -8.85 -9.94 20.73
N PRO A 360 -7.97 -9.50 21.65
CA PRO A 360 -8.20 -9.69 23.09
C PRO A 360 -9.41 -8.89 23.58
N GLY A 361 -10.13 -9.40 24.57
CA GLY A 361 -11.27 -8.68 25.17
C GLY A 361 -10.86 -7.44 25.98
N LEU A 362 -11.83 -6.59 26.33
CA LEU A 362 -11.60 -5.43 27.20
C LEU A 362 -10.94 -5.85 28.52
N GLY A 363 -9.90 -5.10 28.92
CA GLY A 363 -9.09 -5.36 30.11
C GLY A 363 -8.07 -6.48 29.96
N ALA A 364 -8.03 -7.19 28.82
CA ALA A 364 -7.01 -8.21 28.57
C ALA A 364 -5.69 -7.59 28.06
N GLU A 365 -4.57 -8.23 28.41
CA GLU A 365 -3.26 -7.87 27.87
C GLU A 365 -3.14 -8.34 26.41
N PHE A 366 -2.50 -7.51 25.59
CA PHE A 366 -2.09 -7.89 24.24
C PHE A 366 -0.88 -8.84 24.33
N PRO A 367 -0.83 -9.93 23.53
CA PRO A 367 0.17 -10.98 23.71
C PRO A 367 1.55 -10.65 23.12
N ILE A 368 1.74 -9.42 22.63
CA ILE A 368 3.02 -8.92 22.12
C ILE A 368 3.48 -7.77 23.01
N TRP A 369 4.74 -7.81 23.43
CA TRP A 369 5.31 -6.83 24.35
C TRP A 369 6.44 -6.05 23.68
N ARG A 370 6.56 -4.76 23.98
CA ARG A 370 7.73 -3.96 23.59
C ARG A 370 8.87 -4.20 24.58
N THR A 371 10.11 -4.23 24.09
CA THR A 371 11.31 -4.41 24.93
C THR A 371 12.53 -3.73 24.30
N ASP A 372 13.56 -3.52 25.12
CA ASP A 372 14.85 -2.96 24.69
C ASP A 372 15.71 -3.98 23.91
#